data_AF-A0A0R2PRG8-F1
#
_entry.id   AF-A0A0R2PRG8-F1
#
_cell.length_a   1.000
_cell.length_b   1.000
_cell.length_c   1.000
_cell.angle_alpha   90.00
_cell.angle_beta   90.00
_cell.angle_gamma   90.00
#
_symmetry.space_group_name_H-M   'P 1'
#
loop_
_entity.id
_entity.type
_entity.pdbx_description
1 polymer ?
#
loop_
_entity_poly.entity_id
_entity_poly.type
_entity_poly.pdbx_seq_one_letter_code
_entity_poly.pdbx_strand_id
1 'polypeptide(L)'
;MLRLGGASAAGILLAACGKQAGVEENNNIRAVGVVPEAEGLSNVEVTDIVLLRTAASLEYNAIDTYDAALGLGVFTGAFAAAGDIAQRLRDDHRGHAAAINGLISQLGGEPFTCGNPRLNEIYIAPALALITDADNENPALDVVVLAHALENLAAQTYQSVVTLLTDKALRQAAMGIGQDEARHAAVLAQALNPGLAGVLASIDATTNKPNVAAVPGAFGPLTPISVTVGPLNADGTRNTLMLETPSLNSLAYPDVTCA
;
A
#
# COMPACT_ATOMS: atom_id res chain seq x y z
N MET A 1 15.23 -45.56 61.12
CA MET A 1 16.38 -44.99 60.41
C MET A 1 16.27 -45.34 58.94
N LEU A 2 15.94 -44.36 58.08
CA LEU A 2 16.10 -44.48 56.63
C LEU A 2 16.29 -43.09 56.01
N ARG A 3 17.55 -42.88 55.63
CA ARG A 3 18.25 -41.93 54.75
C ARG A 3 17.45 -40.84 54.00
N LEU A 4 17.90 -39.59 54.19
CA LEU A 4 17.72 -38.43 53.30
C LEU A 4 18.20 -38.77 51.87
N GLY A 5 17.31 -38.67 50.89
CA GLY A 5 17.63 -38.51 49.48
C GLY A 5 17.42 -37.04 49.10
N GLY A 6 18.48 -36.39 48.62
CA GLY A 6 18.48 -34.97 48.30
C GLY A 6 17.61 -34.63 47.08
N ALA A 7 16.68 -33.69 47.28
CA ALA A 7 16.10 -32.92 46.18
C ALA A 7 16.98 -31.69 45.96
N SER A 8 17.83 -31.74 44.95
CA SER A 8 18.47 -30.54 44.40
C SER A 8 17.40 -29.72 43.68
N ALA A 9 16.85 -28.71 44.38
CA ALA A 9 16.10 -27.64 43.75
C ALA A 9 17.09 -26.79 42.94
N ALA A 10 17.29 -27.12 41.67
CA ALA A 10 17.86 -26.18 40.72
C ALA A 10 16.80 -25.10 40.49
N GLY A 11 16.90 -24.02 41.27
CA GLY A 11 16.14 -22.80 41.03
C GLY A 11 16.53 -22.25 39.67
N ILE A 12 15.69 -22.47 38.66
CA ILE A 12 15.73 -21.67 37.45
C ILE A 12 15.23 -20.29 37.88
N LEU A 13 16.17 -19.38 38.15
CA LEU A 13 15.89 -17.96 38.19
C LEU A 13 15.48 -17.56 36.77
N LEU A 14 14.17 -17.58 36.51
CA LEU A 14 13.56 -16.86 35.40
C LEU A 14 13.87 -15.37 35.63
N ALA A 15 14.94 -14.88 35.02
CA ALA A 15 15.22 -13.46 34.94
C ALA A 15 14.10 -12.82 34.10
N ALA A 16 13.06 -12.34 34.77
CA ALA A 16 12.05 -11.50 34.16
C ALA A 16 12.77 -10.25 33.64
N CYS A 17 12.79 -10.06 32.32
CA CYS A 17 13.26 -8.83 31.68
C CYS A 17 12.22 -7.72 31.95
N GLY A 18 12.25 -7.17 33.15
CA GLY A 18 11.52 -5.97 33.54
C GLY A 18 12.49 -4.85 33.91
N LYS A 19 12.00 -3.61 33.92
CA LYS A 19 12.77 -2.38 34.20
C LYS A 19 13.81 -2.59 35.30
N GLN A 20 15.09 -2.44 34.95
CA GLN A 20 16.21 -2.56 35.89
C GLN A 20 16.50 -1.20 36.52
N ALA A 21 16.44 -1.13 37.85
CA ALA A 21 16.74 0.09 38.58
C ALA A 21 18.21 0.52 38.35
N GLY A 22 18.41 1.77 37.92
CA GLY A 22 19.74 2.36 37.69
C GLY A 22 20.28 2.22 36.27
N VAL A 23 19.48 1.73 35.32
CA VAL A 23 19.81 1.73 33.89
C VAL A 23 18.95 2.80 33.20
N GLU A 24 19.56 3.75 32.50
CA GLU A 24 18.81 4.66 31.63
C GLU A 24 18.25 3.87 30.44
N GLU A 25 16.94 3.93 30.27
CA GLU A 25 16.26 3.24 29.18
C GLU A 25 16.60 3.95 27.86
N ASN A 26 17.05 3.19 26.87
CA ASN A 26 17.32 3.69 25.53
C ASN A 26 16.17 3.28 24.61
N ASN A 27 15.53 4.26 23.98
CA ASN A 27 14.40 4.13 23.07
C ASN A 27 14.70 3.18 21.88
N ASN A 28 15.98 2.96 21.57
CA ASN A 28 16.44 2.12 20.47
C ASN A 28 16.70 0.66 20.89
N ILE A 29 16.60 0.31 22.17
CA ILE A 29 16.82 -1.05 22.67
C ILE A 29 15.49 -1.64 23.13
N ARG A 30 14.93 -2.54 22.30
CA ARG A 30 13.64 -3.19 22.57
C ARG A 30 13.81 -4.38 23.51
N ALA A 31 13.20 -4.31 24.70
CA ALA A 31 13.14 -5.45 25.61
C ALA A 31 12.02 -6.42 25.20
N VAL A 32 12.32 -7.72 25.19
CA VAL A 32 11.32 -8.77 24.90
C VAL A 32 10.25 -8.74 25.99
N GLY A 33 8.98 -8.53 25.60
CA GLY A 33 7.84 -8.48 26.52
C GLY A 33 7.47 -7.08 27.04
N VAL A 34 8.26 -6.05 26.72
CA VAL A 34 7.86 -4.65 26.93
C VAL A 34 7.20 -4.17 25.65
N VAL A 35 5.88 -3.97 25.69
CA VAL A 35 5.16 -3.29 24.62
C VAL A 35 5.67 -1.84 24.65
N PRO A 36 6.26 -1.33 23.55
CA PRO A 36 6.59 0.10 23.46
C PRO A 36 5.34 0.88 23.83
N GLU A 37 5.49 1.95 24.61
CA GLU A 37 4.38 2.87 24.80
C GLU A 37 3.96 3.33 23.41
N ALA A 38 2.80 2.88 22.95
CA ALA A 38 2.29 3.29 21.66
C ALA A 38 2.10 4.79 21.79
N GLU A 39 2.82 5.58 20.98
CA GLU A 39 2.47 6.97 20.79
C GLU A 39 0.99 6.97 20.39
N GLY A 40 0.15 7.41 21.33
CA GLY A 40 -1.27 7.46 21.09
C GLY A 40 -1.48 8.35 19.88
N LEU A 41 -2.20 7.85 18.88
CA LEU A 41 -2.68 8.72 17.81
C LEU A 41 -3.37 9.90 18.49
N SER A 42 -3.00 11.12 18.07
CA SER A 42 -3.66 12.31 18.53
C SER A 42 -5.18 12.12 18.36
N ASN A 43 -5.98 12.57 19.34
CA ASN A 43 -7.46 12.53 19.27
C ASN A 43 -7.95 13.55 18.22
N VAL A 44 -7.46 13.41 16.98
CA VAL A 44 -7.72 14.31 15.88
C VAL A 44 -8.91 13.77 15.12
N GLU A 45 -9.91 14.63 15.00
CA GLU A 45 -11.10 14.37 14.23
C GLU A 45 -10.75 14.10 12.77
N VAL A 46 -11.34 13.04 12.21
CA VAL A 46 -11.23 12.75 10.77
C VAL A 46 -12.18 13.69 10.04
N THR A 47 -11.66 14.83 9.61
CA THR A 47 -12.40 15.86 8.85
C THR A 47 -12.33 15.61 7.34
N ASP A 48 -13.18 16.31 6.57
CA ASP A 48 -13.10 16.30 5.10
C ASP A 48 -11.71 16.69 4.60
N ILE A 49 -11.04 17.64 5.25
CA ILE A 49 -9.66 18.02 4.92
C ILE A 49 -8.69 16.86 5.14
N VAL A 50 -8.81 16.11 6.25
CA VAL A 50 -7.96 14.94 6.52
C VAL A 50 -8.17 13.86 5.46
N LEU A 51 -9.42 13.60 5.08
CA LEU A 51 -9.76 12.62 4.06
C LEU A 51 -9.21 13.02 2.68
N LEU A 52 -9.37 14.27 2.28
CA LEU A 52 -8.83 14.78 1.01
C LEU A 52 -7.30 14.80 1.00
N ARG A 53 -6.65 15.20 2.11
CA ARG A 53 -5.19 15.14 2.24
C ARG A 53 -4.69 13.70 2.12
N THR A 54 -5.43 12.74 2.70
CA THR A 54 -5.11 11.32 2.59
C THR A 54 -5.24 10.84 1.14
N ALA A 55 -6.31 11.22 0.43
CA ALA A 55 -6.45 10.91 -0.99
C ALA A 55 -5.31 11.52 -1.82
N ALA A 56 -4.97 12.80 -1.61
CA ALA A 56 -3.85 13.45 -2.27
C ALA A 56 -2.52 12.71 -2.02
N SER A 57 -2.26 12.26 -0.78
CA SER A 57 -1.04 11.51 -0.45
C SER A 57 -0.90 10.20 -1.23
N LEU A 58 -2.01 9.58 -1.60
CA LEU A 58 -2.03 8.36 -2.41
C LEU A 58 -1.81 8.65 -3.90
N GLU A 59 -2.32 9.77 -4.40
CA GLU A 59 -1.97 10.22 -5.77
C GLU A 59 -0.46 10.43 -5.90
N TYR A 60 0.18 11.04 -4.90
CA TYR A 60 1.63 11.19 -4.92
C TYR A 60 2.38 9.86 -4.78
N ASN A 61 1.87 8.90 -4.00
CA ASN A 61 2.44 7.55 -4.01
C ASN A 61 2.38 6.90 -5.40
N ALA A 62 1.28 7.08 -6.13
CA ALA A 62 1.15 6.57 -7.49
C ALA A 62 2.11 7.30 -8.45
N ILE A 63 2.19 8.63 -8.39
CA ILE A 63 3.13 9.45 -9.17
C ILE A 63 4.57 8.98 -8.96
N ASP A 64 5.00 8.87 -7.70
CA ASP A 64 6.35 8.46 -7.33
C ASP A 64 6.66 7.04 -7.81
N THR A 65 5.68 6.13 -7.72
CA THR A 65 5.84 4.75 -8.18
C THR A 65 5.95 4.68 -9.70
N TYR A 66 5.13 5.43 -10.45
CA TYR A 66 5.22 5.47 -11.91
C TYR A 66 6.52 6.12 -12.39
N ASP A 67 6.96 7.22 -11.75
CA ASP A 67 8.24 7.84 -12.08
C ASP A 67 9.41 6.89 -11.79
N ALA A 68 9.37 6.14 -10.67
CA ALA A 68 10.36 5.10 -10.38
C ALA A 68 10.36 4.01 -11.46
N ALA A 69 9.19 3.46 -11.81
CA ALA A 69 9.03 2.43 -12.82
C ALA A 69 9.55 2.86 -14.21
N LEU A 70 9.22 4.08 -14.64
CA LEU A 70 9.72 4.65 -15.89
C LEU A 70 11.25 4.82 -15.87
N GLY A 71 11.82 5.13 -14.70
CA GLY A 71 13.27 5.24 -14.50
C GLY A 71 14.03 3.91 -14.55
N LEU A 72 13.36 2.77 -14.39
CA LEU A 72 14.03 1.45 -14.40
C LEU A 72 14.53 1.03 -15.79
N GLY A 73 14.00 1.61 -16.87
CA GLY A 73 14.37 1.23 -18.24
C GLY A 73 13.90 -0.17 -18.66
N VAL A 74 12.94 -0.75 -17.93
CA VAL A 74 12.43 -2.12 -18.17
C VAL A 74 11.38 -2.21 -19.28
N PHE A 75 10.77 -1.09 -19.68
CA PHE A 75 9.76 -1.02 -20.74
C PHE A 75 10.39 -1.07 -22.13
N THR A 76 10.88 -2.25 -22.50
CA THR A 76 11.54 -2.52 -23.78
C THR A 76 10.95 -3.75 -24.47
N GLY A 77 11.27 -3.96 -25.75
CA GLY A 77 10.80 -5.12 -26.50
C GLY A 77 9.26 -5.24 -26.49
N ALA A 78 8.75 -6.37 -26.00
CA ALA A 78 7.32 -6.62 -25.89
C ALA A 78 6.58 -5.66 -24.93
N PHE A 79 7.30 -4.99 -24.02
CA PHE A 79 6.76 -4.04 -23.04
C PHE A 79 6.92 -2.56 -23.44
N ALA A 80 7.40 -2.25 -24.64
CA ALA A 80 7.65 -0.86 -25.04
C ALA A 80 6.39 0.03 -24.92
N ALA A 81 5.22 -0.49 -25.32
CA ALA A 81 3.95 0.23 -25.21
C ALA A 81 3.50 0.46 -23.76
N ALA A 82 3.99 -0.33 -22.79
CA ALA A 82 3.69 -0.13 -21.38
C ALA A 82 4.33 1.15 -20.84
N GLY A 83 5.44 1.62 -21.42
CA GLY A 83 6.07 2.88 -21.05
C GLY A 83 5.18 4.09 -21.36
N ASP A 84 4.53 4.12 -22.52
CA ASP A 84 3.61 5.20 -22.89
C ASP A 84 2.35 5.20 -22.02
N ILE A 85 1.83 4.01 -21.70
CA ILE A 85 0.70 3.86 -20.77
C ILE A 85 1.11 4.34 -19.38
N ALA A 86 2.27 3.94 -18.85
CA ALA A 86 2.77 4.38 -17.55
C ALA A 86 2.95 5.91 -17.48
N GLN A 87 3.46 6.54 -18.54
CA GLN A 87 3.54 8.01 -18.62
C GLN A 87 2.15 8.65 -18.55
N ARG A 88 1.19 8.12 -19.30
CA ARG A 88 -0.17 8.64 -19.30
C ARG A 88 -0.83 8.51 -17.94
N LEU A 89 -0.76 7.34 -17.30
CA LEU A 89 -1.37 7.11 -15.98
C LEU A 89 -0.75 8.01 -14.91
N ARG A 90 0.58 8.16 -14.91
CA ARG A 90 1.27 9.13 -14.04
C ARG A 90 0.74 10.56 -14.23
N ASP A 91 0.57 11.00 -15.48
CA ASP A 91 0.12 12.36 -15.76
C ASP A 91 -1.36 12.56 -15.37
N ASP A 92 -2.18 11.51 -15.46
CA ASP A 92 -3.55 11.51 -14.94
C ASP A 92 -3.54 11.64 -13.39
N HIS A 93 -2.69 10.91 -12.66
CA HIS A 93 -2.51 11.09 -11.20
C HIS A 93 -2.03 12.48 -10.81
N ARG A 94 -1.15 13.12 -11.60
CA ARG A 94 -0.76 14.53 -11.38
C ARG A 94 -1.97 15.46 -11.49
N GLY A 95 -2.86 15.18 -12.44
CA GLY A 95 -4.14 15.87 -12.58
C GLY A 95 -5.05 15.67 -11.37
N HIS A 96 -5.17 14.43 -10.88
CA HIS A 96 -5.94 14.09 -9.68
C HIS A 96 -5.40 14.80 -8.44
N ALA A 97 -4.09 14.69 -8.18
CA ALA A 97 -3.40 15.34 -7.07
C ALA A 97 -3.62 16.87 -7.08
N ALA A 98 -3.55 17.50 -8.25
CA ALA A 98 -3.80 18.94 -8.40
C ALA A 98 -5.26 19.31 -8.10
N ALA A 99 -6.22 18.51 -8.59
CA ALA A 99 -7.65 18.74 -8.34
C ALA A 99 -7.99 18.64 -6.85
N ILE A 100 -7.49 17.60 -6.17
CA ILE A 100 -7.74 17.38 -4.73
C ILE A 100 -7.09 18.48 -3.90
N ASN A 101 -5.84 18.84 -4.18
CA ASN A 101 -5.16 19.92 -3.47
C ASN A 101 -5.82 21.29 -3.69
N GLY A 102 -6.44 21.50 -4.86
CA GLY A 102 -7.32 22.64 -5.09
C GLY A 102 -8.53 22.65 -4.15
N LEU A 103 -9.20 21.51 -3.94
CA LEU A 103 -10.32 21.38 -3.00
C LEU A 103 -9.88 21.58 -1.55
N ILE A 104 -8.73 21.01 -1.15
CA ILE A 104 -8.16 21.19 0.19
C ILE A 104 -7.94 22.69 0.47
N SER A 105 -7.33 23.40 -0.49
CA SER A 105 -7.09 24.85 -0.37
C SER A 105 -8.39 25.65 -0.26
N GLN A 106 -9.43 25.29 -1.01
CA GLN A 106 -10.74 25.94 -0.95
C GLN A 106 -11.43 25.77 0.41
N LEU A 107 -11.18 24.65 1.10
CA LEU A 107 -11.66 24.40 2.45
C LEU A 107 -10.80 25.06 3.54
N GLY A 108 -9.73 25.77 3.16
CA GLY A 108 -8.78 26.38 4.09
C GLY A 108 -7.80 25.39 4.73
N GLY A 109 -7.67 24.20 4.15
CA GLY A 109 -6.66 23.22 4.55
C GLY A 109 -5.33 23.44 3.82
N GLU A 110 -4.25 22.92 4.39
CA GLU A 110 -2.95 22.87 3.73
C GLU A 110 -2.91 21.71 2.72
N PRO A 111 -2.48 21.93 1.46
CA PRO A 111 -2.22 20.87 0.50
C PRO A 111 -1.29 19.77 1.05
N PHE A 112 -1.42 18.55 0.51
CA PHE A 112 -0.48 17.45 0.75
C PHE A 112 0.21 17.08 -0.57
N THR A 113 1.52 17.24 -0.61
CA THR A 113 2.30 17.24 -1.88
C THR A 113 3.42 16.21 -1.92
N CYS A 114 3.24 15.08 -1.23
CA CYS A 114 4.17 13.97 -1.17
C CYS A 114 3.42 12.66 -0.96
N GLY A 115 4.08 11.53 -1.21
CA GLY A 115 3.50 10.21 -0.98
C GLY A 115 3.17 9.97 0.50
N ASN A 116 2.16 9.14 0.76
CA ASN A 116 1.85 8.71 2.12
C ASN A 116 3.04 7.90 2.69
N PRO A 117 3.65 8.33 3.80
CA PRO A 117 4.87 7.71 4.31
C PRO A 117 4.64 6.27 4.76
N ARG A 118 3.48 5.99 5.38
CA ARG A 118 3.17 4.66 5.90
C ARG A 118 2.89 3.65 4.79
N LEU A 119 2.12 4.04 3.78
CA LEU A 119 1.86 3.17 2.62
C LEU A 119 3.16 2.94 1.83
N ASN A 120 4.00 3.98 1.72
CA ASN A 120 5.31 3.84 1.09
C ASN A 120 6.20 2.84 1.83
N GLU A 121 6.33 2.97 3.15
CA GLU A 121 7.17 2.12 4.00
C GLU A 121 6.73 0.65 3.96
N ILE A 122 5.42 0.39 4.08
CA ILE A 122 4.92 -0.97 4.29
C ILE A 122 4.67 -1.70 2.95
N TYR A 123 4.35 -0.97 1.88
CA TYR A 123 3.93 -1.59 0.62
C TYR A 123 4.81 -1.22 -0.57
N ILE A 124 4.97 0.07 -0.88
CA ILE A 124 5.56 0.50 -2.16
C ILE A 124 7.07 0.27 -2.17
N ALA A 125 7.79 0.73 -1.15
CA ALA A 125 9.23 0.55 -1.08
C ALA A 125 9.64 -0.94 -1.04
N PRO A 126 8.97 -1.81 -0.24
CA PRO A 126 9.22 -3.25 -0.32
C PRO A 126 8.91 -3.86 -1.68
N ALA A 127 7.83 -3.45 -2.35
CA ALA A 127 7.50 -3.93 -3.69
C ALA A 127 8.58 -3.53 -4.71
N LEU A 128 9.01 -2.27 -4.71
CA LEU A 128 10.07 -1.80 -5.60
C LEU A 128 11.39 -2.51 -5.33
N ALA A 129 11.75 -2.74 -4.06
CA ALA A 129 12.94 -3.51 -3.70
C ALA A 129 12.91 -4.91 -4.31
N LEU A 130 11.80 -5.63 -4.17
CA LEU A 130 11.59 -6.95 -4.78
C LEU A 130 11.65 -6.92 -6.31
N ILE A 131 11.03 -5.90 -6.93
CA ILE A 131 11.01 -5.73 -8.39
C ILE A 131 12.42 -5.50 -8.93
N THR A 132 13.22 -4.68 -8.26
CA THR A 132 14.58 -4.30 -8.68
C THR A 132 15.67 -5.26 -8.24
N ASP A 133 15.30 -6.35 -7.57
CA ASP A 133 16.25 -7.41 -7.22
C ASP A 133 16.92 -7.97 -8.50
N ALA A 134 18.22 -8.21 -8.42
CA ALA A 134 19.02 -8.68 -9.55
C ALA A 134 18.60 -10.08 -10.04
N ASP A 135 18.01 -10.89 -9.15
CA ASP A 135 17.53 -12.23 -9.48
C ASP A 135 16.09 -12.21 -10.03
N ASN A 136 15.44 -11.05 -10.11
CA ASN A 136 14.11 -10.94 -10.71
C ASN A 136 14.18 -11.07 -12.23
N GLU A 137 13.68 -12.18 -12.76
CA GLU A 137 13.71 -12.45 -14.20
C GLU A 137 12.70 -11.63 -15.02
N ASN A 138 11.69 -11.03 -14.37
CA ASN A 138 10.61 -10.31 -15.09
C ASN A 138 10.17 -9.00 -14.41
N PRO A 139 11.08 -8.03 -14.24
CA PRO A 139 10.77 -6.78 -13.56
C PRO A 139 9.72 -5.94 -14.31
N ALA A 140 9.68 -6.00 -15.64
CA ALA A 140 8.69 -5.26 -16.44
C ALA A 140 7.25 -5.73 -16.15
N LEU A 141 7.02 -7.05 -16.08
CA LEU A 141 5.70 -7.58 -15.72
C LEU A 141 5.33 -7.24 -14.28
N ASP A 142 6.26 -7.36 -13.34
CA ASP A 142 5.97 -7.05 -11.94
C ASP A 142 5.64 -5.58 -11.70
N VAL A 143 6.24 -4.67 -12.47
CA VAL A 143 5.84 -3.26 -12.48
C VAL A 143 4.38 -3.11 -12.89
N VAL A 144 3.91 -3.84 -13.90
CA VAL A 144 2.49 -3.82 -14.31
C VAL A 144 1.59 -4.41 -13.22
N VAL A 145 2.05 -5.46 -12.53
CA VAL A 145 1.33 -6.05 -11.38
C VAL A 145 1.20 -5.05 -10.23
N LEU A 146 2.28 -4.34 -9.89
CA LEU A 146 2.27 -3.32 -8.84
C LEU A 146 1.38 -2.13 -9.24
N ALA A 147 1.50 -1.64 -10.48
CA ALA A 147 0.66 -0.57 -11.01
C ALA A 147 -0.83 -0.95 -10.90
N HIS A 148 -1.21 -2.14 -11.38
CA HIS A 148 -2.60 -2.62 -11.29
C HIS A 148 -3.12 -2.63 -9.84
N ALA A 149 -2.27 -3.01 -8.88
CA ALA A 149 -2.62 -3.00 -7.48
C ALA A 149 -2.79 -1.59 -6.91
N LEU A 150 -1.94 -0.64 -7.30
CA LEU A 150 -2.06 0.75 -6.88
C LEU A 150 -3.32 1.43 -7.45
N GLU A 151 -3.69 1.15 -8.70
CA GLU A 151 -4.95 1.67 -9.27
C GLU A 151 -6.17 1.14 -8.51
N ASN A 152 -6.16 -0.15 -8.16
CA ASN A 152 -7.22 -0.71 -7.30
C ASN A 152 -7.19 -0.08 -5.91
N LEU A 153 -6.01 0.13 -5.32
CA LEU A 153 -5.88 0.77 -4.00
C LEU A 153 -6.44 2.20 -4.00
N ALA A 154 -6.15 2.97 -5.05
CA ALA A 154 -6.68 4.32 -5.24
C ALA A 154 -8.20 4.29 -5.42
N ALA A 155 -8.73 3.45 -6.31
CA ALA A 155 -10.17 3.27 -6.52
C ALA A 155 -10.91 2.88 -5.22
N GLN A 156 -10.36 1.93 -4.47
CA GLN A 156 -10.91 1.52 -3.16
C GLN A 156 -10.86 2.65 -2.13
N THR A 157 -9.80 3.45 -2.14
CA THR A 157 -9.67 4.58 -1.23
C THR A 157 -10.71 5.64 -1.52
N TYR A 158 -10.94 6.00 -2.79
CA TYR A 158 -12.01 6.93 -3.16
C TYR A 158 -13.40 6.38 -2.82
N GLN A 159 -13.64 5.08 -3.02
CA GLN A 159 -14.88 4.43 -2.60
C GLN A 159 -15.07 4.47 -1.08
N SER A 160 -14.00 4.41 -0.28
CA SER A 160 -14.08 4.58 1.17
C SER A 160 -14.34 6.03 1.55
N VAL A 161 -13.51 6.95 1.05
CA VAL A 161 -13.55 8.40 1.32
C VAL A 161 -14.90 9.01 0.96
N VAL A 162 -15.52 8.62 -0.15
CA VAL A 162 -16.84 9.16 -0.56
C VAL A 162 -17.93 8.89 0.48
N THR A 163 -17.82 7.83 1.28
CA THR A 163 -18.80 7.53 2.34
C THR A 163 -18.61 8.36 3.59
N LEU A 164 -17.40 8.92 3.77
CA LEU A 164 -16.99 9.66 4.95
C LEU A 164 -17.08 11.19 4.76
N LEU A 165 -16.89 11.66 3.51
CA LEU A 165 -16.99 13.08 3.18
C LEU A 165 -18.38 13.63 3.50
N THR A 166 -18.45 14.81 4.12
CA THR A 166 -19.72 15.42 4.55
C THR A 166 -20.40 16.20 3.43
N ASP A 167 -19.62 16.89 2.59
CA ASP A 167 -20.12 17.73 1.50
C ASP A 167 -20.42 16.93 0.21
N LYS A 168 -21.51 17.29 -0.47
CA LYS A 168 -21.96 16.60 -1.69
C LYS A 168 -21.01 16.83 -2.87
N ALA A 169 -20.49 18.04 -3.05
CA ALA A 169 -19.58 18.35 -4.14
C ALA A 169 -18.24 17.64 -3.95
N LEU A 170 -17.75 17.53 -2.70
CA LEU A 170 -16.55 16.74 -2.40
C LEU A 170 -16.77 15.26 -2.72
N ARG A 171 -17.93 14.69 -2.37
CA ARG A 171 -18.27 13.30 -2.75
C ARG A 171 -18.29 13.11 -4.27
N GLN A 172 -18.85 14.06 -5.01
CA GLN A 172 -18.90 14.00 -6.47
C GLN A 172 -17.49 14.04 -7.08
N ALA A 173 -16.60 14.91 -6.56
CA ALA A 173 -15.22 15.01 -7.02
C ALA A 173 -14.44 13.72 -6.73
N ALA A 174 -14.52 13.22 -5.48
CA ALA A 174 -13.88 11.98 -5.07
C ALA A 174 -14.33 10.77 -5.91
N MET A 175 -15.63 10.64 -6.16
CA MET A 175 -16.15 9.54 -6.98
C MET A 175 -15.74 9.66 -8.45
N GLY A 176 -15.63 10.88 -8.99
CA GLY A 176 -15.11 11.09 -10.34
C GLY A 176 -13.70 10.53 -10.50
N ILE A 177 -12.80 10.87 -9.58
CA ILE A 177 -11.43 10.33 -9.58
C ILE A 177 -11.43 8.82 -9.38
N GLY A 178 -12.21 8.30 -8.43
CA GLY A 178 -12.33 6.85 -8.22
C GLY A 178 -12.82 6.08 -9.46
N GLN A 179 -13.61 6.70 -10.34
CA GLN A 179 -13.98 6.11 -11.63
C GLN A 179 -12.82 6.07 -12.62
N ASP A 180 -11.97 7.10 -12.64
CA ASP A 180 -10.79 7.13 -13.49
C ASP A 180 -9.78 6.06 -13.05
N GLU A 181 -9.52 5.92 -11.74
CA GLU A 181 -8.63 4.86 -11.22
C GLU A 181 -9.16 3.44 -11.48
N ALA A 182 -10.47 3.24 -11.39
CA ALA A 182 -11.08 1.96 -11.77
C ALA A 182 -10.86 1.63 -13.27
N ARG A 183 -10.82 2.64 -14.13
CA ARG A 183 -10.54 2.46 -15.57
C ARG A 183 -9.07 2.19 -15.81
N HIS A 184 -8.17 2.84 -15.06
CA HIS A 184 -6.73 2.54 -15.09
C HIS A 184 -6.47 1.08 -14.69
N ALA A 185 -7.08 0.63 -13.59
CA ALA A 185 -7.03 -0.77 -13.16
C ALA A 185 -7.53 -1.72 -14.26
N ALA A 186 -8.66 -1.42 -14.92
CA ALA A 186 -9.18 -2.26 -16.00
C ALA A 186 -8.24 -2.34 -17.22
N VAL A 187 -7.56 -1.24 -17.58
CA VAL A 187 -6.57 -1.22 -18.67
C VAL A 187 -5.36 -2.10 -18.31
N LEU A 188 -4.85 -1.98 -17.09
CA LEU A 188 -3.72 -2.79 -16.63
C LEU A 188 -4.09 -4.27 -16.46
N ALA A 189 -5.33 -4.55 -16.05
CA ALA A 189 -5.86 -5.91 -16.03
C ALA A 189 -5.84 -6.56 -17.42
N GLN A 190 -6.18 -5.81 -18.48
CA GLN A 190 -6.06 -6.30 -19.86
C GLN A 190 -4.62 -6.48 -20.33
N ALA A 191 -3.65 -5.78 -19.73
CA ALA A 191 -2.23 -6.05 -19.99
C ALA A 191 -1.76 -7.35 -19.31
N LEU A 192 -2.27 -7.65 -18.11
CA LEU A 192 -1.94 -8.84 -17.32
C LEU A 192 -2.69 -10.10 -17.81
N ASN A 193 -3.93 -9.94 -18.27
CA ASN A 193 -4.76 -11.02 -18.78
C ASN A 193 -5.55 -10.54 -20.02
N PRO A 194 -4.95 -10.65 -21.22
CA PRO A 194 -5.48 -10.02 -22.42
C PRO A 194 -6.67 -10.77 -23.03
N GLY A 195 -7.44 -10.02 -23.84
CA GLY A 195 -8.56 -10.55 -24.62
C GLY A 195 -9.84 -10.75 -23.82
N LEU A 196 -10.89 -11.27 -24.48
CA LEU A 196 -12.21 -11.45 -23.87
C LEU A 196 -12.20 -12.45 -22.69
N ALA A 197 -11.24 -13.38 -22.68
CA ALA A 197 -11.07 -14.34 -21.59
C ALA A 197 -10.64 -13.68 -20.27
N GLY A 198 -9.99 -12.51 -20.32
CA GLY A 198 -9.58 -11.75 -19.14
C GLY A 198 -10.54 -10.65 -18.71
N VAL A 199 -11.67 -10.48 -19.39
CA VAL A 199 -12.66 -9.47 -19.00
C VAL A 199 -13.37 -9.86 -17.71
N LEU A 200 -13.74 -11.13 -17.56
CA LEU A 200 -14.50 -11.63 -16.41
C LEU A 200 -13.62 -12.48 -15.49
N ALA A 201 -14.04 -12.58 -14.22
CA ALA A 201 -13.40 -13.44 -13.25
C ALA A 201 -13.29 -14.89 -13.77
N SER A 202 -12.10 -15.46 -13.67
CA SER A 202 -11.79 -16.83 -14.06
C SER A 202 -10.72 -17.42 -13.15
N ILE A 203 -10.55 -18.75 -13.19
CA ILE A 203 -9.53 -19.46 -12.44
C ILE A 203 -8.53 -20.07 -13.43
N ASP A 204 -7.24 -19.93 -13.13
CA ASP A 204 -6.18 -20.65 -13.85
C ASP A 204 -6.31 -22.15 -13.56
N ALA A 205 -6.51 -22.96 -14.60
CA ALA A 205 -6.72 -24.40 -14.48
C ALA A 205 -5.48 -25.17 -13.99
N THR A 206 -4.29 -24.58 -14.10
CA THR A 206 -3.01 -25.17 -13.69
C THR A 206 -2.70 -24.85 -12.24
N THR A 207 -2.83 -23.58 -11.85
CA THR A 207 -2.47 -23.13 -10.50
C THR A 207 -3.65 -23.13 -9.52
N ASN A 208 -4.88 -23.28 -10.03
CA ASN A 208 -6.13 -23.14 -9.26
C ASN A 208 -6.22 -21.79 -8.52
N LYS A 209 -5.67 -20.73 -9.12
CA LYS A 209 -5.67 -19.36 -8.58
C LYS A 209 -6.55 -18.46 -9.44
N PRO A 210 -7.16 -17.39 -8.88
CA PRO A 210 -7.87 -16.41 -9.67
C PRO A 210 -6.95 -15.71 -10.68
N ASN A 211 -7.42 -15.58 -11.92
CA ASN A 211 -6.79 -14.71 -12.90
C ASN A 211 -7.17 -13.25 -12.62
N VAL A 212 -6.29 -12.34 -13.02
CA VAL A 212 -6.63 -10.91 -13.06
C VAL A 212 -7.79 -10.71 -14.04
N ALA A 213 -8.79 -9.91 -13.65
CA ALA A 213 -9.96 -9.64 -14.47
C ALA A 213 -10.20 -8.13 -14.57
N ALA A 214 -10.54 -7.64 -15.77
CA ALA A 214 -10.88 -6.23 -15.97
C ALA A 214 -12.21 -5.84 -15.29
N VAL A 215 -13.13 -6.80 -15.15
CA VAL A 215 -14.39 -6.66 -14.40
C VAL A 215 -14.45 -7.80 -13.37
N PRO A 216 -13.81 -7.63 -12.21
CA PRO A 216 -13.68 -8.69 -11.22
C PRO A 216 -14.99 -9.01 -10.49
N GLY A 217 -15.96 -8.09 -10.50
CA GLY A 217 -17.25 -8.25 -9.86
C GLY A 217 -18.22 -7.12 -10.18
N ALA A 218 -19.43 -7.18 -9.60
CA ALA A 218 -20.45 -6.14 -9.77
C ALA A 218 -20.07 -4.81 -9.07
N PHE A 219 -19.28 -4.90 -8.01
CA PHE A 219 -18.74 -3.77 -7.26
C PHE A 219 -17.23 -3.94 -7.10
N GLY A 220 -16.51 -2.82 -6.92
CA GLY A 220 -15.11 -2.86 -6.50
C GLY A 220 -14.99 -3.53 -5.13
N PRO A 221 -14.07 -4.51 -4.95
CA PRO A 221 -13.82 -5.08 -3.62
C PRO A 221 -13.14 -4.04 -2.74
N LEU A 222 -13.46 -3.98 -1.45
CA LEU A 222 -12.73 -3.19 -0.42
C LEU A 222 -11.79 -4.07 0.42
N THR A 223 -11.43 -5.23 -0.12
CA THR A 223 -10.59 -6.22 0.54
C THR A 223 -9.11 -5.95 0.24
N PRO A 224 -8.19 -6.44 1.07
CA PRO A 224 -6.75 -6.36 0.80
C PRO A 224 -6.40 -6.87 -0.59
N ILE A 225 -5.47 -6.18 -1.25
CA ILE A 225 -5.00 -6.45 -2.61
C ILE A 225 -3.71 -7.25 -2.52
N SER A 226 -3.73 -8.47 -3.05
CA SER A 226 -2.56 -9.33 -3.10
C SER A 226 -1.65 -8.96 -4.27
N VAL A 227 -0.38 -8.65 -3.98
CA VAL A 227 0.64 -8.26 -4.96
C VAL A 227 1.79 -9.23 -4.88
N THR A 228 1.98 -10.04 -5.93
CA THR A 228 3.04 -11.06 -5.97
C THR A 228 4.11 -10.65 -6.98
N VAL A 229 5.30 -10.30 -6.50
CA VAL A 229 6.40 -9.70 -7.28
C VAL A 229 7.78 -10.18 -6.80
N GLY A 230 8.81 -9.93 -7.61
CA GLY A 230 10.20 -10.23 -7.29
C GLY A 230 10.66 -11.64 -7.65
N PRO A 231 11.88 -12.03 -7.27
CA PRO A 231 12.46 -13.31 -7.66
C PRO A 231 11.71 -14.51 -7.07
N LEU A 232 11.99 -15.70 -7.60
CA LEU A 232 11.59 -16.95 -6.97
C LEU A 232 12.38 -17.17 -5.69
N ASN A 233 11.66 -17.50 -4.62
CA ASN A 233 12.21 -17.99 -3.37
C ASN A 233 12.77 -19.41 -3.52
N ALA A 234 13.57 -19.86 -2.57
CA ALA A 234 14.18 -21.20 -2.57
C ALA A 234 13.15 -22.35 -2.60
N ASP A 235 11.91 -22.11 -2.18
CA ASP A 235 10.79 -23.05 -2.20
C ASP A 235 9.97 -22.99 -3.51
N GLY A 236 10.38 -22.16 -4.48
CA GLY A 236 9.70 -21.95 -5.75
C GLY A 236 8.49 -21.02 -5.67
N THR A 237 8.24 -20.36 -4.53
CA THR A 237 7.21 -19.32 -4.40
C THR A 237 7.77 -17.94 -4.76
N ARG A 238 6.92 -16.91 -4.79
CA ARG A 238 7.34 -15.51 -4.90
C ARG A 238 6.82 -14.75 -3.69
N ASN A 239 7.43 -13.60 -3.40
CA ASN A 239 6.99 -12.76 -2.30
C ASN A 239 5.62 -12.14 -2.61
N THR A 240 4.75 -12.10 -1.61
CA THR A 240 3.40 -11.54 -1.73
C THR A 240 3.19 -10.47 -0.66
N LEU A 241 2.81 -9.27 -1.09
CA LEU A 241 2.43 -8.13 -0.25
C LEU A 241 0.91 -7.99 -0.23
N MET A 242 0.35 -7.61 0.91
CA MET A 242 -1.09 -7.33 1.07
C MET A 242 -1.29 -5.83 1.21
N LEU A 243 -1.66 -5.17 0.12
CA LEU A 243 -1.95 -3.74 0.13
C LEU A 243 -3.35 -3.50 0.70
N GLU A 244 -3.47 -2.52 1.59
CA GLU A 244 -4.73 -2.14 2.23
C GLU A 244 -4.94 -0.64 2.13
N THR A 245 -6.19 -0.23 2.00
CA THR A 245 -6.55 1.21 2.02
C THR A 245 -6.12 1.87 3.33
N PRO A 246 -5.85 3.19 3.34
CA PRO A 246 -5.42 3.89 4.53
C PRO A 246 -6.36 3.67 5.73
N SER A 247 -5.78 3.30 6.86
CA SER A 247 -6.42 3.27 8.18
C SER A 247 -6.01 4.47 9.03
N LEU A 248 -6.53 4.60 10.25
CA LEU A 248 -6.32 5.77 11.12
C LEU A 248 -4.84 6.17 11.27
N ASN A 249 -3.92 5.22 11.37
CA ASN A 249 -2.49 5.50 11.52
C ASN A 249 -1.76 5.87 10.22
N SER A 250 -2.48 5.97 9.10
CA SER A 250 -1.99 6.40 7.79
C SER A 250 -2.76 7.60 7.25
N LEU A 251 -3.68 8.19 8.02
CA LEU A 251 -4.37 9.39 7.56
C LEU A 251 -3.43 10.60 7.61
N ALA A 252 -3.55 11.48 6.63
CA ALA A 252 -2.76 12.70 6.53
C ALA A 252 -3.36 13.81 7.40
N TYR A 253 -3.25 13.62 8.72
CA TYR A 253 -3.64 14.61 9.73
C TYR A 253 -2.84 15.92 9.60
N PRO A 254 -3.26 17.01 10.29
CA PRO A 254 -2.57 18.30 10.20
C PRO A 254 -1.09 18.28 10.65
N ASP A 255 -0.73 17.38 11.55
CA ASP A 255 0.64 17.16 12.04
C ASP A 255 1.50 16.31 11.10
N VAL A 256 0.87 15.54 10.19
CA VAL A 256 1.58 14.84 9.13
C VAL A 256 1.95 15.85 8.05
N THR A 257 3.25 16.09 7.88
CA THR A 257 3.79 17.03 6.90
C THR A 257 4.68 16.31 5.89
N CYS A 258 4.79 16.88 4.70
CA CYS A 258 5.79 16.46 3.73
C CYS A 258 7.16 16.91 4.23
N ALA A 259 8.08 15.94 4.40
CA ALA A 259 9.45 16.18 4.83
C ALA A 259 10.30 16.79 3.72
#